data_AF-A0A939SN95-F1
#
_entry.id   AF-A0A939SN95-F1
#
_cell.length_a   1.000
_cell.length_b   1.000
_cell.length_c   1.000
_cell.angle_alpha   90.00
_cell.angle_beta   90.00
_cell.angle_gamma   90.00
#
_symmetry.space_group_name_H-M   'P 1'
#
loop_
_entity.id
_entity.type
_entity.pdbx_description
1 polymer ?
#
loop_
_entity_poly.entity_id
_entity_poly.type
_entity_poly.pdbx_seq_one_letter_code
_entity_poly.pdbx_strand_id
1 'polypeptide(L)'
;MQEAARRGAQTIVVIRTVPSQMFYTPQWFKRMERWLGESSLQPLVNLVHHHETTYRAIQQFIEKPPGKLRIFEIYPQRPLRSMALGSRLPALLEDYKTGRQCGRYFRQRWVNYWPTSRRCCATRRVLPGPRRWWCRRCRWPMKRPSDHHSCAPCE
;
A
#
# COMPACT_ATOMS: atom_id res chain seq x y z
N MET A 1 1.54 -3.79 -9.23
CA MET A 1 1.79 -2.48 -8.61
C MET A 1 1.84 -1.36 -9.65
N GLN A 2 2.76 -1.45 -10.62
CA GLN A 2 2.87 -0.50 -11.74
C GLN A 2 1.55 -0.32 -12.49
N GLU A 3 0.81 -1.41 -12.74
CA GLU A 3 -0.50 -1.35 -13.40
C GLU A 3 -1.53 -0.54 -12.59
N ALA A 4 -1.54 -0.65 -11.26
CA ALA A 4 -2.44 0.17 -10.44
C ALA A 4 -2.08 1.66 -10.52
N ALA A 5 -0.78 1.98 -10.55
CA ALA A 5 -0.32 3.34 -10.77
C ALA A 5 -0.68 3.86 -12.17
N ARG A 6 -0.53 3.03 -13.22
CA ARG A 6 -0.94 3.35 -14.59
C ARG A 6 -2.44 3.64 -14.70
N ARG A 7 -3.26 2.95 -13.90
CA ARG A 7 -4.71 3.18 -13.79
C ARG A 7 -5.09 4.41 -12.95
N GLY A 8 -4.11 5.19 -12.48
CA GLY A 8 -4.36 6.42 -11.72
C GLY A 8 -4.62 6.21 -10.23
N ALA A 9 -4.23 5.06 -9.66
CA ALA A 9 -4.29 4.89 -8.21
C ALA A 9 -3.42 5.96 -7.52
N GLN A 10 -3.99 6.69 -6.56
CA GLN A 10 -3.27 7.71 -5.80
C GLN A 10 -2.56 7.11 -4.58
N THR A 11 -3.08 6.00 -4.08
CA THR A 11 -2.55 5.29 -2.92
C THR A 11 -2.49 3.80 -3.20
N ILE A 12 -1.35 3.18 -2.93
CA ILE A 12 -1.12 1.75 -3.09
C ILE A 12 -0.65 1.17 -1.77
N VAL A 13 -1.25 0.06 -1.36
CA VAL A 13 -0.83 -0.71 -0.20
C VAL A 13 -0.16 -1.98 -0.70
N VAL A 14 1.07 -2.23 -0.26
CA VAL A 14 1.84 -3.43 -0.61
C VAL A 14 1.92 -4.32 0.62
N ILE A 15 1.52 -5.58 0.48
CA ILE A 15 1.65 -6.59 1.53
C ILE A 15 2.81 -7.50 1.13
N ARG A 16 3.82 -7.60 1.99
CA ARG A 16 5.02 -8.41 1.78
C ARG A 16 5.05 -9.54 2.82
N THR A 17 5.52 -10.70 2.40
CA THR A 17 5.84 -11.84 3.26
C THR A 17 7.30 -11.85 3.70
N VAL A 18 8.11 -10.92 3.16
CA VAL A 18 9.53 -10.76 3.48
C VAL A 18 9.78 -9.40 4.14
N PRO A 19 10.80 -9.29 5.01
CA PRO A 19 11.19 -8.02 5.61
C PRO A 19 11.56 -6.96 4.56
N SER A 20 11.35 -5.68 4.89
CA SER A 20 11.56 -4.55 3.97
C SER A 20 13.01 -4.35 3.53
N GLN A 21 13.97 -4.71 4.37
CA GLN A 21 15.41 -4.49 4.15
C GLN A 21 16.13 -5.65 3.45
N MET A 22 15.41 -6.72 3.09
CA MET A 22 16.07 -7.93 2.59
C MET A 22 16.34 -7.81 1.08
N PHE A 23 17.55 -7.34 0.73
CA PHE A 23 18.06 -7.39 -0.64
C PHE A 23 18.55 -8.82 -0.94
N TYR A 24 17.71 -9.59 -1.62
CA TYR A 24 18.05 -10.96 -2.02
C TYR A 24 18.94 -10.93 -3.28
N THR A 25 20.22 -10.63 -3.12
CA THR A 25 21.24 -11.01 -4.10
C THR A 25 22.08 -12.11 -3.48
N PRO A 26 21.73 -13.39 -3.69
CA PRO A 26 22.56 -14.44 -3.15
C PRO A 26 23.94 -14.38 -3.80
N GLN A 27 25.00 -14.28 -3.00
CA GLN A 27 26.37 -14.26 -3.53
C GLN A 27 26.72 -15.53 -4.32
N TRP A 28 26.02 -16.65 -4.07
CA TRP A 28 26.12 -17.88 -4.85
C TRP A 28 25.57 -17.75 -6.28
N PHE A 29 24.68 -16.78 -6.55
CA PHE A 29 24.11 -16.55 -7.89
C PHE A 29 25.19 -16.11 -8.90
N LYS A 30 26.06 -15.16 -8.50
CA LYS A 30 27.23 -14.75 -9.30
C LYS A 30 28.28 -15.84 -9.48
N ARG A 31 28.24 -16.90 -8.66
CA ARG A 31 29.12 -18.08 -8.81
C ARG A 31 28.53 -19.08 -9.79
N MET A 32 27.23 -19.31 -9.75
CA MET A 32 26.54 -20.20 -10.69
C MET A 32 26.54 -19.69 -12.12
N GLU A 33 26.33 -18.40 -12.34
CA GLU A 33 26.32 -17.79 -13.68
C GLU A 33 27.63 -18.08 -14.44
N ARG A 34 28.75 -18.14 -13.71
CA ARG A 34 30.07 -18.48 -14.27
C ARG A 34 30.24 -19.97 -14.61
N TRP A 35 29.52 -20.86 -13.94
CA TRP A 35 29.66 -22.32 -14.12
C TRP A 35 28.62 -22.89 -15.09
N LEU A 36 27.46 -22.23 -15.25
CA LEU A 36 26.30 -22.75 -15.98
C LEU A 36 26.08 -22.11 -17.36
N GLY A 37 26.96 -21.21 -17.79
CA GLY A 37 26.82 -20.43 -19.05
C GLY A 37 26.81 -21.24 -20.36
N GLU A 38 27.19 -22.53 -20.33
CA GLU A 38 27.13 -23.44 -21.49
C GLU A 38 26.28 -24.70 -21.24
N SER A 39 25.57 -24.76 -20.11
CA SER A 39 24.83 -25.97 -19.68
C SER A 39 23.35 -25.93 -20.08
N SER A 40 22.68 -27.09 -20.12
CA SER A 40 21.23 -27.23 -20.36
C SER A 40 20.33 -26.49 -19.36
N LEU A 41 20.90 -25.92 -18.30
CA LEU A 41 20.23 -25.18 -17.24
C LEU A 41 20.10 -23.67 -17.53
N GLN A 42 20.49 -23.21 -18.73
CA GLN A 42 20.31 -21.82 -19.17
C GLN A 42 18.88 -21.26 -18.95
N PRO A 43 17.80 -22.02 -19.19
CA PRO A 43 16.43 -21.53 -18.93
C PRO A 43 16.18 -21.22 -17.46
N LEU A 44 16.76 -22.00 -16.54
CA LEU A 44 16.64 -21.77 -15.09
C LEU A 44 17.42 -20.51 -14.68
N VAL A 45 18.62 -20.33 -15.22
CA VAL A 45 19.43 -19.12 -14.97
C VAL A 45 18.68 -17.87 -15.44
N ASN A 46 18.07 -17.92 -16.63
CA ASN A 46 17.24 -16.83 -17.16
C ASN A 46 16.04 -16.52 -16.26
N LEU A 47 15.38 -17.54 -15.70
CA LEU A 47 14.28 -17.36 -14.77
C LEU A 47 14.71 -16.64 -13.50
N VAL A 48 15.85 -17.03 -12.92
CA VAL A 48 16.35 -16.37 -11.70
C VAL A 48 16.82 -14.94 -12.00
N HIS A 49 17.49 -14.71 -13.13
CA HIS A 49 17.88 -13.36 -13.55
C HIS A 49 16.64 -12.47 -13.79
N HIS A 50 15.60 -13.01 -14.41
CA HIS A 50 14.33 -12.30 -14.57
C HIS A 50 13.66 -12.00 -13.23
N HIS A 51 13.73 -12.93 -12.28
CA HIS A 51 13.23 -12.71 -10.92
C HIS A 51 13.99 -11.58 -10.21
N GLU A 52 15.32 -11.57 -10.29
CA GLU A 52 16.16 -10.53 -9.67
C GLU A 52 15.91 -9.15 -10.26
N THR A 53 15.89 -9.04 -11.59
CA THR A 53 15.63 -7.77 -12.29
C THR A 53 14.25 -7.23 -11.97
N THR A 54 13.23 -8.08 -12.00
CA THR A 54 11.85 -7.72 -11.61
C THR A 54 11.78 -7.26 -10.16
N TYR A 55 12.42 -7.98 -9.23
CA TYR A 55 12.43 -7.61 -7.82
C TYR A 55 13.08 -6.25 -7.58
N ARG A 56 14.24 -6.00 -8.22
CA ARG A 56 14.94 -4.71 -8.16
C ARG A 56 14.07 -3.57 -8.70
N ALA A 57 13.41 -3.78 -9.83
CA ALA A 57 12.53 -2.77 -10.42
C ALA A 57 11.35 -2.43 -9.49
N ILE A 58 10.76 -3.44 -8.83
CA ILE A 58 9.68 -3.22 -7.84
C ILE A 58 10.21 -2.46 -6.63
N GLN A 59 11.39 -2.84 -6.11
CA GLN A 59 11.99 -2.18 -4.96
C GLN A 59 12.30 -0.70 -5.27
N GLN A 60 12.86 -0.40 -6.45
CA GLN A 60 13.08 0.97 -6.91
C GLN A 60 11.78 1.76 -7.02
N PHE A 61 10.69 1.14 -7.48
CA PHE A 61 9.37 1.77 -7.56
C PHE A 61 8.79 2.09 -6.17
N ILE A 62 9.04 1.23 -5.19
CA ILE A 62 8.62 1.42 -3.80
C ILE A 62 9.43 2.56 -3.16
N GLU A 63 10.75 2.57 -3.34
CA GLU A 63 11.66 3.56 -2.77
C GLU A 63 11.50 4.95 -3.42
N LYS A 64 11.30 4.97 -4.74
CA LYS A 64 11.14 6.19 -5.53
C LYS A 64 9.85 6.10 -6.37
N PRO A 65 8.67 6.30 -5.74
CA PRO A 65 7.41 6.33 -6.45
C PRO A 65 7.42 7.42 -7.53
N PRO A 66 6.94 7.14 -8.75
CA PRO A 66 6.75 8.17 -9.76
C PRO A 66 5.59 9.09 -9.38
N GLY A 67 5.79 10.40 -9.47
CA GLY A 67 4.75 11.42 -9.27
C GLY A 67 4.28 11.56 -7.82
N LYS A 68 2.98 11.81 -7.62
CA LYS A 68 2.34 12.01 -6.30
C LYS A 68 1.76 10.70 -5.72
N LEU A 69 2.39 9.57 -6.01
CA LEU A 69 1.90 8.26 -5.59
C LEU A 69 2.28 7.97 -4.13
N ARG A 70 1.29 7.60 -3.31
CA ARG A 70 1.51 7.23 -1.90
C ARG A 70 1.58 5.72 -1.75
N ILE A 71 2.75 5.20 -1.41
CA ILE A 71 2.96 3.77 -1.21
C ILE A 71 3.06 3.48 0.29
N PHE A 72 2.29 2.51 0.77
CA PHE A 72 2.38 2.01 2.14
C PHE A 72 2.75 0.53 2.13
N GLU A 73 3.82 0.17 2.80
CA GLU A 73 4.24 -1.22 2.94
C GLU A 73 3.79 -1.81 4.27
N ILE A 74 3.20 -3.00 4.19
CA ILE A 74 2.92 -3.88 5.32
C ILE A 74 3.86 -5.08 5.16
N TYR A 75 4.78 -5.23 6.10
CA TYR A 75 5.75 -6.33 6.11
C TYR A 75 5.96 -6.82 7.54
N PRO A 76 6.35 -8.10 7.72
CA PRO A 76 6.73 -8.62 9.02
C PRO A 76 8.14 -8.15 9.40
N GLN A 77 8.38 -7.95 10.70
CA GLN A 77 9.72 -7.56 11.20
C GLN A 77 10.75 -8.68 11.08
N ARG A 78 10.28 -9.93 11.03
CA ARG A 78 11.09 -11.14 10.90
C ARG A 78 10.56 -11.98 9.73
N PRO A 79 11.41 -12.80 9.08
CA PRO A 79 10.95 -13.77 8.09
C PRO A 79 9.84 -14.66 8.66
N LEU A 80 8.89 -15.04 7.82
CA LEU A 80 7.84 -15.98 8.19
C LEU A 80 8.44 -17.33 8.58
N ARG A 81 7.86 -17.98 9.59
CA ARG A 81 8.27 -19.33 10.00
C ARG A 81 7.71 -20.42 9.10
N SER A 82 6.58 -20.13 8.46
CA SER A 82 5.97 -21.01 7.46
C SER A 82 6.76 -21.00 6.16
N MET A 83 6.87 -22.19 5.59
CA MET A 83 7.33 -22.46 4.24
C MET A 83 6.13 -22.60 3.30
N ALA A 84 6.37 -22.45 1.99
CA ALA A 84 5.35 -22.54 0.95
C ALA A 84 4.54 -23.86 1.00
N LEU A 85 5.19 -24.96 1.40
CA LEU A 85 4.57 -26.28 1.56
C LEU A 85 5.12 -26.96 2.82
N GLY A 86 4.31 -27.81 3.45
CA GLY A 86 4.75 -28.67 4.56
C GLY A 86 4.87 -27.99 5.93
N SER A 87 4.37 -26.76 6.07
CA SER A 87 4.39 -26.06 7.36
C SER A 87 3.48 -26.72 8.39
N ARG A 88 3.99 -26.90 9.61
CA ARG A 88 3.19 -27.37 10.75
C ARG A 88 2.26 -26.26 11.25
N LEU A 89 1.12 -26.62 11.82
CA LEU A 89 0.12 -25.70 12.34
C LEU A 89 0.68 -24.61 13.29
N PRO A 90 1.62 -24.90 14.21
CA PRO A 90 2.18 -23.86 15.09
C PRO A 90 2.89 -22.73 14.33
N ALA A 91 3.65 -23.06 13.28
CA ALA A 91 4.34 -22.06 12.46
C ALA A 91 3.33 -21.15 11.71
N LEU A 92 2.25 -21.75 11.18
CA LEU A 92 1.18 -21.00 10.53
C LEU A 92 0.44 -20.07 11.50
N LEU A 93 0.18 -20.52 12.74
CA LEU A 93 -0.47 -19.71 13.77
C LEU A 93 0.39 -18.53 14.22
N GLU A 94 1.71 -18.71 14.32
CA GLU A 94 2.64 -17.63 14.63
C GLU A 94 2.68 -16.56 13.54
N ASP A 95 2.74 -16.98 12.28
CA ASP A 95 2.73 -16.05 11.15
C ASP A 95 1.37 -15.33 11.01
N TYR A 96 0.27 -16.02 11.31
CA TYR A 96 -1.06 -15.40 11.37
C TYR A 96 -1.13 -14.31 12.45
N LYS A 97 -0.60 -14.57 13.65
CA LYS A 97 -0.52 -13.58 14.73
C LYS A 97 0.32 -12.37 14.31
N THR A 98 1.45 -12.62 13.66
CA THR A 98 2.33 -11.58 13.11
C THR A 98 1.59 -10.72 12.07
N GLY A 99 0.91 -11.35 11.11
CA GLY A 99 0.10 -10.64 10.11
C GLY A 99 -1.02 -9.79 10.73
N ARG A 100 -1.70 -10.31 11.77
CA ARG A 100 -2.71 -9.55 12.54
C ARG A 100 -2.11 -8.33 13.23
N GLN A 101 -0.90 -8.42 13.78
CA GLN A 101 -0.20 -7.30 14.37
C GLN A 101 0.18 -6.25 13.33
N CYS A 102 0.77 -6.68 12.20
CA CYS A 102 1.10 -5.79 11.07
C CYS A 102 -0.14 -5.02 10.58
N GLY A 103 -1.30 -5.67 10.46
CA GLY A 103 -2.56 -5.03 10.10
C GLY A 103 -3.06 -4.01 11.13
N ARG A 104 -2.89 -4.27 12.44
CA ARG A 104 -3.23 -3.31 13.50
C ARG A 104 -2.35 -2.06 13.44
N TYR A 105 -1.04 -2.23 13.27
CA TYR A 105 -0.11 -1.11 13.11
C TYR A 105 -0.43 -0.28 11.86
N PHE A 106 -0.69 -0.96 10.75
CA PHE A 106 -1.10 -0.33 9.50
C PHE A 106 -2.37 0.52 9.70
N ARG A 107 -3.40 -0.03 10.36
CA ARG A 107 -4.64 0.71 10.63
C ARG A 107 -4.40 1.97 11.46
N GLN A 108 -3.59 1.87 12.52
CA GLN A 108 -3.23 3.03 13.35
C GLN A 108 -2.50 4.10 12.52
N ARG A 109 -1.52 3.67 11.71
CA ARG A 109 -0.79 4.56 10.80
C ARG A 109 -1.73 5.20 9.78
N TRP A 110 -2.64 4.44 9.18
CA TRP A 110 -3.56 4.91 8.14
C TRP A 110 -4.51 6.01 8.60
N VAL A 111 -5.05 5.89 9.81
CA VAL A 111 -5.95 6.91 10.39
C VAL A 111 -5.25 8.27 10.49
N ASN A 112 -3.95 8.31 10.79
CA ASN A 112 -3.20 9.56 10.89
C ASN A 112 -2.92 10.19 9.51
N TYR A 113 -2.78 9.37 8.47
CA TYR A 113 -2.46 9.83 7.11
C TYR A 113 -3.66 10.28 6.29
N TRP A 114 -4.86 9.87 6.71
CA TRP A 114 -6.13 10.37 6.22
C TRP A 114 -6.76 11.20 7.34
N PRO A 115 -6.34 12.48 7.53
CA PRO A 115 -7.08 13.36 8.40
C PRO A 115 -8.51 13.29 7.89
N THR A 116 -9.42 12.87 8.76
CA THR A 116 -10.80 12.71 8.39
C THR A 116 -11.22 14.08 7.89
N SER A 117 -11.34 14.24 6.57
CA SER A 117 -12.36 15.09 6.02
C SER A 117 -13.64 14.44 6.50
N ARG A 118 -14.01 14.75 7.76
CA ARG A 118 -15.39 14.72 8.21
C ARG A 118 -16.05 15.72 7.29
N ARG A 119 -16.35 15.26 6.07
CA ARG A 119 -17.25 15.93 5.16
C ARG A 119 -18.48 16.15 6.02
N CYS A 120 -18.76 17.42 6.25
CA CYS A 120 -19.98 17.95 6.81
C CYS A 120 -21.17 17.49 5.95
N CYS A 121 -21.46 16.20 5.91
CA CYS A 121 -22.71 15.68 5.37
C CYS A 121 -23.73 15.85 6.48
N ALA A 122 -24.16 17.09 6.70
CA ALA A 122 -25.44 17.35 7.33
C ALA A 122 -26.49 16.66 6.46
N THR A 123 -27.08 15.60 6.99
CA THR A 123 -28.21 14.90 6.40
C THR A 123 -29.30 15.92 6.11
N ARG A 124 -29.58 16.10 4.82
CA ARG A 124 -30.57 17.02 4.28
C ARG A 124 -31.97 16.51 4.64
N ARG A 125 -32.50 16.83 5.84
CA ARG A 125 -33.95 16.90 6.01
C ARG A 125 -34.38 18.28 5.50
N VAL A 126 -34.90 18.30 4.28
CA VAL A 126 -35.55 19.50 3.73
C VAL A 126 -36.83 19.71 4.53
N LEU A 127 -36.79 20.57 5.54
CA LEU A 127 -38.00 21.14 6.13
C LEU A 127 -38.43 22.33 5.27
N PRO A 128 -39.70 22.44 4.88
CA PRO A 128 -40.18 23.56 4.07
C PRO A 128 -40.26 24.82 4.95
N GLY A 129 -39.42 25.81 4.69
CA GLY A 129 -39.39 27.08 5.41
C GLY A 129 -38.34 28.05 4.85
N PRO A 130 -38.50 29.37 5.06
CA PRO A 130 -37.80 30.40 4.29
C PRO A 130 -36.27 30.38 4.49
N ARG A 131 -35.62 29.82 3.46
CA ARG A 131 -34.22 29.88 3.01
C ARG A 131 -33.28 30.81 3.80
N ARG A 132 -32.83 30.40 4.99
CA ARG A 132 -31.55 30.83 5.55
C ARG A 132 -30.73 29.60 5.96
N TRP A 133 -29.59 29.42 5.30
CA TRP A 133 -28.69 28.30 5.51
C TRP A 133 -27.73 28.67 6.64
N TRP A 134 -27.89 28.02 7.79
CA TRP A 134 -27.04 28.22 8.96
C TRP A 134 -26.31 26.92 9.28
N CYS A 135 -24.98 26.99 9.40
CA CYS A 135 -24.22 25.89 9.98
C CYS A 135 -24.51 25.84 11.49
N ARG A 136 -25.20 24.80 11.99
CA ARG A 136 -25.54 24.66 13.42
C ARG A 136 -24.32 24.64 14.35
N ARG A 137 -23.13 24.35 13.83
CA ARG A 137 -21.89 24.28 14.62
C ARG A 137 -21.11 25.59 14.68
N CYS A 138 -21.19 26.41 13.63
CA CYS A 138 -20.39 27.63 13.52
C CYS A 138 -21.23 28.91 13.62
N ARG A 139 -22.56 28.83 13.50
CA ARG A 139 -23.48 29.99 13.53
C ARG A 139 -23.16 31.11 12.51
N TRP A 140 -22.45 30.77 11.43
CA TRP A 140 -22.17 31.69 10.31
C TRP A 140 -23.17 31.49 9.15
N PRO A 141 -23.52 32.57 8.42
CA PRO A 141 -24.41 32.50 7.25
C PRO A 141 -23.69 31.86 6.05
N MET A 142 -24.29 30.81 5.47
CA MET A 142 -23.77 30.17 4.25
C MET A 142 -24.29 30.88 2.99
N LYS A 143 -23.41 31.19 2.02
CA LYS A 143 -23.82 31.58 0.66
C LYS A 143 -24.39 30.36 -0.07
N ARG A 144 -25.40 30.59 -0.93
CA ARG A 144 -25.99 29.52 -1.78
C ARG A 144 -24.87 28.85 -2.59
N PRO A 145 -24.85 27.51 -2.71
CA PRO A 145 -23.97 26.86 -3.66
C PRO A 145 -24.48 27.19 -5.07
N SER A 146 -23.68 27.87 -5.88
CA SER A 146 -23.78 27.82 -7.33
C SER A 146 -23.20 26.48 -7.78
N ASP A 147 -23.91 25.81 -8.69
CA ASP A 147 -23.63 24.45 -9.17
C ASP A 147 -22.22 24.28 -9.73
N HIS A 148 -21.23 24.05 -8.88
CA HIS A 148 -20.03 23.29 -9.20
C HIS A 148 -19.42 22.73 -7.92
N HIS A 149 -19.10 21.44 -7.98
CA HIS A 149 -18.52 20.63 -6.91
C HIS A 149 -17.19 21.19 -6.40
N SER A 150 -17.23 22.14 -5.46
CA SER A 150 -16.08 22.51 -4.62
C SER A 150 -16.57 23.32 -3.42
N CYS A 151 -16.79 22.65 -2.30
CA CYS A 151 -16.76 23.36 -1.01
C CYS A 151 -15.29 23.63 -0.69
N ALA A 152 -14.90 24.90 -0.70
CA ALA A 152 -13.59 25.32 -0.19
C ALA A 152 -13.47 24.98 1.31
N PRO A 153 -12.28 24.62 1.81
CA PRO A 153 -12.04 24.47 3.24
C PRO A 153 -12.25 25.80 3.95
N CYS A 154 -12.82 25.78 5.15
CA CYS A 154 -12.75 26.93 6.05
C CYS A 154 -11.33 27.02 6.60
N GLU A 155 -10.67 28.17 6.41
CA GLU A 155 -9.50 28.57 7.18
C GLU A 155 -9.86 28.80 8.65
#